data_AF-A0A3B5YR39-F1
#
_entry.id   AF-A0A3B5YR39-F1
#
_cell.length_a   1.000
_cell.length_b   1.000
_cell.length_c   1.000
_cell.angle_alpha   90.00
_cell.angle_beta   90.00
_cell.angle_gamma   90.00
#
_symmetry.space_group_name_H-M   'P 1'
#
loop_
_entity.id
_entity.type
_entity.pdbx_description
1 polymer ?
#
loop_
_entity_poly.entity_id
_entity_poly.type
_entity_poly.pdbx_seq_one_letter_code
_entity_poly.pdbx_strand_id
1 'polypeptide(L)' 'MARVTALVALVVLGSLVASATSSEELHCCTDHHSWGNGLKNIGCKLPEQNGECNAWCQSGCRGGECKMRDGLHFCHCYC' A
#
# COMPACT_ATOMS: atom_id res chain seq x y z
N MET A 1 -12.96 -21.36 -57.37
CA MET A 1 -13.20 -21.14 -55.93
C MET A 1 -12.38 -22.15 -55.15
N ALA A 2 -11.30 -21.71 -54.52
CA ALA A 2 -10.60 -22.49 -53.49
C ALA A 2 -10.10 -21.48 -52.46
N ARG A 3 -10.76 -21.51 -51.32
CA ARG A 3 -10.57 -20.63 -50.17
C ARG A 3 -9.29 -21.09 -49.47
N VAL A 4 -8.25 -20.25 -49.46
CA VAL A 4 -7.15 -20.41 -48.51
C VAL A 4 -6.97 -19.06 -47.82
N THR A 5 -7.88 -18.82 -46.88
CA THR A 5 -7.79 -17.81 -45.84
C THR A 5 -6.53 -18.07 -45.02
N ALA A 6 -5.43 -17.43 -45.41
CA ALA A 6 -4.22 -17.37 -44.60
C ALA A 6 -4.49 -16.42 -43.42
N LEU A 7 -4.81 -17.03 -42.29
CA LEU A 7 -4.97 -16.44 -40.97
C LEU A 7 -3.67 -15.71 -40.57
N VAL A 8 -3.57 -14.42 -40.86
CA VAL A 8 -2.56 -13.56 -40.24
C VAL A 8 -3.14 -13.06 -38.91
N ALA A 9 -3.26 -14.01 -37.97
CA ALA A 9 -3.45 -13.70 -36.55
C ALA A 9 -2.10 -13.19 -36.02
N LEU A 10 -1.79 -11.92 -36.30
CA LEU A 10 -0.63 -11.26 -35.72
C LEU A 10 -1.00 -10.77 -34.31
N VAL A 11 -0.77 -11.69 -33.40
CA VAL A 11 -0.74 -11.57 -31.95
C VAL A 11 0.14 -10.38 -31.55
N VAL A 12 -0.48 -9.27 -31.13
CA VAL A 12 0.21 -8.22 -30.36
C VAL A 12 -0.30 -8.31 -28.93
N LEU A 13 0.23 -9.32 -28.21
CA LEU A 13 0.15 -9.42 -26.76
C LEU A 13 1.05 -8.32 -26.17
N GLY A 14 0.48 -7.13 -25.97
CA GLY A 14 1.10 -6.11 -25.13
C GLY A 14 1.05 -6.58 -23.68
N SER A 15 2.15 -7.13 -23.18
CA SER A 15 2.29 -7.53 -21.78
C SER A 15 2.27 -6.29 -20.89
N LEU A 16 1.11 -5.96 -20.30
CA LEU A 16 1.06 -5.03 -19.17
C LEU A 16 1.71 -5.74 -17.98
N VAL A 17 2.98 -5.42 -17.71
CA VAL A 17 3.64 -5.81 -16.48
C VAL A 17 3.02 -4.95 -15.38
N ALA A 18 1.96 -5.45 -14.74
CA ALA A 18 1.45 -4.87 -13.51
C ALA A 18 2.52 -5.08 -12.44
N SER A 19 3.27 -4.04 -12.12
CA SER A 19 4.09 -4.02 -10.91
C SER A 19 3.15 -4.15 -9.73
N ALA A 20 3.08 -5.36 -9.15
CA ALA A 20 2.45 -5.57 -7.86
C ALA A 20 3.31 -4.86 -6.82
N THR A 21 3.10 -3.56 -6.65
CA THR A 21 3.50 -2.91 -5.41
C THR A 21 2.67 -3.61 -4.34
N SER A 22 3.34 -4.38 -3.49
CA SER A 22 2.79 -4.85 -2.23
C SER A 22 2.58 -3.61 -1.37
N SER A 23 1.55 -2.82 -1.69
CA SER A 23 0.99 -1.85 -0.76
C SER A 23 0.43 -2.71 0.38
N GLU A 24 1.10 -2.69 1.52
CA GLU A 24 0.51 -3.25 2.73
C GLU A 24 -0.86 -2.60 2.87
N GLU A 25 -1.91 -3.41 2.78
CA GLU A 25 -3.28 -2.92 2.77
C GLU A 25 -3.52 -2.15 4.07
N LEU A 26 -3.97 -0.89 3.94
CA LEU A 26 -4.20 -0.03 5.08
C LEU A 26 -5.41 -0.55 5.85
N HIS A 27 -5.16 -1.24 6.95
CA HIS A 27 -6.21 -1.72 7.85
C HIS A 27 -6.48 -0.69 8.96
N CYS A 28 -7.75 -0.41 9.24
CA CYS A 28 -8.18 0.41 10.36
C CYS A 28 -8.34 -0.43 11.64
N CYS A 29 -8.35 0.22 12.81
CA CYS A 29 -8.38 -0.39 14.14
C CYS A 29 -7.22 -1.37 14.42
N THR A 30 -6.03 -1.10 13.87
CA THR A 30 -4.86 -1.95 14.10
C THR A 30 -3.59 -1.14 14.28
N ASP A 31 -2.63 -1.75 14.96
CA ASP A 31 -1.27 -1.25 15.12
C ASP A 31 -0.42 -1.67 13.91
N HIS A 32 0.27 -0.72 13.30
CA HIS A 32 1.17 -0.93 12.17
C HIS A 32 2.60 -0.61 12.59
N HIS A 33 3.45 -1.63 12.64
CA HIS A 33 4.88 -1.44 12.90
C HIS A 33 5.61 -0.91 11.65
N SER A 34 5.13 -1.31 10.47
CA SER A 34 5.58 -0.82 9.17
C SER A 34 4.41 -0.04 8.56
N TRP A 35 4.64 1.22 8.20
CA TRP A 35 3.58 2.10 7.71
C TRP A 35 4.10 3.22 6.80
N GLY A 36 3.18 3.98 6.19
CA GLY A 36 3.50 5.09 5.28
C GLY A 36 3.35 4.73 3.81
N ASN A 37 3.33 5.75 2.95
CA ASN A 37 3.29 5.59 1.49
C ASN A 37 4.70 5.76 0.91
N GLY A 38 5.17 4.78 0.14
CA GLY A 38 6.49 4.81 -0.48
C GLY A 38 7.60 4.32 0.45
N LEU A 39 8.31 5.23 1.13
CA LEU A 39 9.33 4.88 2.11
C LEU A 39 8.64 4.38 3.38
N LYS A 40 8.75 3.06 3.64
CA LYS A 40 8.18 2.44 4.83
C LYS A 40 8.86 2.99 6.09
N ASN A 41 8.08 3.64 6.94
CA ASN A 41 8.48 3.97 8.31
C ASN A 41 8.42 2.71 9.17
N ILE A 42 9.45 2.49 9.98
CA ILE A 42 9.46 1.41 11.00
C ILE A 42 9.30 2.04 12.38
N GLY A 43 8.18 1.71 13.01
CA GLY A 43 7.69 2.29 14.25
C GLY A 43 7.35 3.77 14.11
N CYS A 44 7.13 4.43 15.25
CA CYS A 44 6.86 5.86 15.30
C CYS A 44 7.49 6.49 16.56
N LYS A 45 8.79 6.77 16.48
CA LYS A 45 9.59 7.30 17.59
C LYS A 45 9.77 8.82 17.52
N LEU A 46 9.80 9.37 16.31
CA LEU A 46 10.06 10.79 16.12
C LEU A 46 8.76 11.60 16.28
N PRO A 47 8.78 12.80 16.87
CA PRO A 47 7.58 13.61 17.06
C PRO A 47 6.83 13.92 15.76
N GLU A 48 7.57 14.18 14.67
CA GLU A 48 7.01 14.44 13.34
C GLU A 48 6.23 13.25 12.77
N GLN A 49 6.64 12.03 13.11
CA GLN A 49 6.01 10.80 12.63
C GLN A 49 4.58 10.63 13.15
N ASN A 50 4.19 11.32 14.23
CA ASN A 50 2.79 11.30 14.69
C ASN A 50 1.86 12.00 13.70
N GLY A 51 2.27 13.14 13.15
CA GLY A 51 1.51 13.84 12.12
C GLY A 51 1.45 13.04 10.81
N GLU A 52 2.58 12.44 10.43
CA GLU A 52 2.66 11.57 9.25
C GLU A 52 1.81 10.31 9.40
N CYS A 53 1.81 9.67 10.58
CA CYS A 53 0.98 8.51 10.89
C CYS A 53 -0.50 8.87 10.76
N ASN A 54 -0.90 10.01 11.33
CA ASN A 54 -2.25 10.50 11.18
C ASN A 54 -2.62 10.72 9.70
N ALA A 55 -1.76 11.42 8.94
CA ALA A 55 -2.01 11.69 7.52
C ALA A 55 -2.08 10.41 6.67
N TRP A 56 -1.23 9.43 6.96
CA TRP A 56 -1.25 8.12 6.29
C TRP A 56 -2.55 7.37 6.58
N CYS A 57 -2.96 7.27 7.85
CA CYS A 57 -4.22 6.63 8.22
C CYS A 57 -5.45 7.36 7.63
N GLN A 58 -5.43 8.69 7.50
CA GLN A 58 -6.54 9.46 6.92
C GLN A 58 -6.82 9.15 5.44
N SER A 59 -5.93 8.43 4.75
CA SER A 59 -6.18 7.96 3.38
C SER A 59 -7.26 6.87 3.28
N GLY A 60 -7.55 6.16 4.38
CA GLY A 60 -8.58 5.10 4.41
C GLY A 60 -9.30 4.90 5.74
N CYS A 61 -8.91 5.63 6.80
CA CYS A 61 -9.39 5.49 8.18
C CYS A 61 -9.71 6.87 8.79
N ARG A 62 -10.18 6.94 10.05
CA ARG A 62 -10.48 8.23 10.73
C ARG A 62 -9.25 9.07 11.11
N GLY A 63 -8.06 8.53 10.86
CA GLY A 63 -6.78 9.08 11.27
C GLY A 63 -6.03 8.11 12.16
N GLY A 64 -4.93 8.58 12.73
CA GLY A 64 -4.03 7.71 13.47
C GLY A 64 -3.16 8.45 14.45
N GLU A 65 -2.52 7.68 15.32
CA GLU A 65 -1.65 8.18 16.37
C GLU A 65 -0.56 7.16 16.65
N CYS A 66 0.60 7.68 17.03
CA CYS A 66 1.72 6.86 17.43
C CYS A 66 1.57 6.36 18.88
N LYS A 67 1.61 5.05 19.04
CA LYS A 67 1.44 4.37 20.34
C LYS A 67 2.61 3.47 20.66
N MET A 68 2.87 3.33 21.94
CA MET A 68 3.83 2.35 22.45
C MET A 68 3.08 1.09 22.92
N ARG A 69 3.52 -0.09 22.46
CA ARG A 69 3.07 -1.42 22.90
C ARG A 69 4.30 -2.28 23.15
N ASP A 70 4.41 -2.86 24.35
CA ASP A 70 5.51 -3.76 24.73
C ASP A 70 6.92 -3.21 24.41
N GLY A 71 7.11 -1.89 24.58
CA GLY A 71 8.38 -1.20 24.31
C GLY A 71 8.67 -0.89 22.84
N LEU A 72 7.78 -1.25 21.92
CA LEU A 72 7.84 -0.92 20.51
C LEU A 72 6.85 0.19 20.16
N HIS A 73 7.18 1.00 19.16
CA HIS A 73 6.32 2.08 18.70
C HIS A 73 5.57 1.61 17.45
N PHE A 74 4.30 1.95 17.35
CA PHE A 74 3.42 1.60 16.23
C PHE A 74 2.63 2.82 15.80
N CYS A 75 2.25 2.87 14.52
CA CYS A 75 1.19 3.76 14.07
C CYS A 75 -0.15 3.03 14.21
N HIS A 76 -1.03 3.54 15.06
CA HIS A 76 -2.38 2.98 15.22
C HIS A 76 -3.36 3.76 14.34
N CYS A 77 -4.00 3.10 13.38
CA CYS A 77 -5.08 3.70 12.61
C CYS A 77 -6.43 3.45 13.28
N TYR A 78 -7.24 4.48 13.47
CA TYR A 78 -8.56 4.39 14.10
C TYR A 78 -9.67 4.07 13.10
N CYS A 79 -10.65 3.24 13.51
CA CYS A 79 -11.98 3.25 12.90
C CYS A 79 -12.82 4.42 13.45
#